data_AF-A0A846VZ13-F1
#
_entry.id   AF-A0A846VZ13-F1
#
_cell.length_a   1.000
_cell.length_b   1.000
_cell.length_c   1.000
_cell.angle_alpha   90.00
_cell.angle_beta   90.00
_cell.angle_gamma   90.00
#
_symmetry.space_group_name_H-M   'P 1'
#
loop_
_entity.id
_entity.type
_entity.pdbx_description
1 polymer ?
#
loop_
_entity_poly.entity_id
_entity_poly.type
_entity_poly.pdbx_seq_one_letter_code
_entity_poly.pdbx_strand_id
1 'polypeptide(L)' 'MNDDKRRDIVRRVNRVLADADEDPARFADAATAWVHINEIPEGNWGAGGEIVRIEDIVALVSS' A
#
# COMPACT_ATOMS: atom_id res chain seq x y z
N MET A 1 -12.55 -1.44 -1.40
CA MET A 1 -11.98 -1.34 -0.04
C MET A 1 -12.86 -0.43 0.83
N ASN A 2 -12.90 -0.64 2.16
CA ASN A 2 -13.59 0.26 3.11
C ASN A 2 -12.59 1.15 3.88
N ASP A 3 -13.10 2.11 4.64
CA ASP A 3 -12.26 3.12 5.32
C ASP A 3 -11.43 2.55 6.46
N ASP A 4 -11.93 1.53 7.17
CA ASP A 4 -11.16 0.84 8.22
C ASP A 4 -9.90 0.20 7.63
N LYS A 5 -10.03 -0.42 6.45
CA LYS A 5 -8.89 -1.02 5.77
C LYS A 5 -7.92 0.04 5.25
N ARG A 6 -8.42 1.16 4.72
CA ARG A 6 -7.57 2.30 4.32
C ARG A 6 -6.79 2.85 5.51
N ARG A 7 -7.44 3.00 6.67
CA ARG A 7 -6.81 3.46 7.92
C ARG A 7 -5.71 2.51 8.38
N ASP A 8 -5.96 1.20 8.34
CA ASP A 8 -4.94 0.20 8.70
C ASP A 8 -3.71 0.28 7.77
N ILE A 9 -3.92 0.43 6.46
CA ILE A 9 -2.84 0.60 5.48
C ILE A 9 -1.99 1.83 5.81
N VAL A 10 -2.61 3.00 5.97
CA VAL A 10 -1.89 4.24 6.31
C VAL A 10 -1.05 4.06 7.58
N ARG A 11 -1.63 3.49 8.63
CA ARG A 11 -0.94 3.26 9.91
C ARG A 11 0.26 2.31 9.75
N ARG A 12 0.08 1.21 9.02
CA ARG A 12 1.13 0.20 8.83
C ARG A 12 2.28 0.70 7.98
N VAL A 13 1.98 1.45 6.91
CA VAL A 13 3.00 2.07 6.05
C VAL A 13 3.85 3.04 6.86
N ASN A 14 3.24 3.98 7.60
CA ASN A 14 3.98 4.93 8.43
C ASN A 14 4.84 4.23 9.48
N ARG A 15 4.33 3.17 10.13
CA ARG A 15 5.10 2.40 11.11
C ARG A 15 6.35 1.75 10.49
N VAL A 16 6.18 1.07 9.36
CA VAL A 16 7.32 0.38 8.70
C VAL A 16 8.39 1.37 8.26
N LEU A 17 7.99 2.54 7.76
CA LEU A 17 8.94 3.58 7.37
C LEU A 17 9.62 4.22 8.59
N ALA A 18 8.87 4.49 9.67
CA ALA A 18 9.43 5.00 10.92
C ALA A 18 10.47 4.04 11.53
N ASP A 19 10.20 2.73 11.52
CA ASP A 19 11.12 1.72 12.03
C ASP A 19 12.45 1.67 11.25
N ALA A 20 12.48 2.18 10.01
CA ALA A 20 13.64 2.18 9.12
C ALA A 20 14.33 3.54 8.98
N ASP A 21 13.82 4.59 9.62
CA ASP A 21 14.30 5.97 9.48
C ASP A 21 15.21 6.39 10.64
N GLU A 22 16.14 7.31 10.37
CA GLU A 22 17.02 7.89 11.40
C GLU A 22 16.27 8.88 12.31
N ASP A 23 15.19 9.49 11.82
CA ASP A 23 14.24 10.29 12.60
C ASP A 23 12.81 9.73 12.48
N PRO A 24 12.45 8.72 13.28
CA PRO A 24 11.13 8.09 13.23
C PRO A 24 9.98 9.06 13.58
N ALA A 25 10.23 10.12 14.34
CA ALA A 25 9.20 11.02 14.86
C ALA A 25 8.48 11.80 13.75
N ARG A 26 9.17 12.05 12.63
CA ARG A 26 8.60 12.74 11.46
C ARG A 26 7.41 12.03 10.82
N PHE A 27 7.17 10.75 11.14
CA PHE A 27 6.02 9.99 10.64
C PHE A 27 4.77 10.10 11.52
N ALA A 28 4.91 10.67 12.72
CA ALA A 28 3.79 10.99 13.61
C ALA A 28 3.26 12.42 13.42
N ASP A 29 4.05 13.30 12.78
CA ASP A 29 3.65 14.67 12.47
C ASP A 29 2.90 14.74 11.13
N ALA A 30 1.69 15.32 11.19
CA ALA A 30 0.79 15.47 10.06
C ALA A 30 1.33 16.43 8.97
N ALA A 31 2.30 17.29 9.30
CA ALA A 31 2.91 18.21 8.34
C ALA A 31 3.95 17.54 7.42
N THR A 32 4.47 16.36 7.79
CA THR A 32 5.68 15.79 7.19
C THR A 32 5.50 14.42 6.56
N ALA A 33 4.46 13.66 6.93
CA ALA A 33 4.24 12.31 6.42
C ALA A 33 2.81 12.11 5.88
N TRP A 34 2.69 11.99 4.57
CA TRP A 34 1.42 11.75 3.87
C TRP A 34 1.44 10.43 3.12
N VAL A 35 0.31 9.73 3.14
CA VAL A 35 0.11 8.46 2.41
C VAL A 35 -1.02 8.64 1.41
N HIS A 36 -0.71 8.48 0.13
CA HIS A 36 -1.71 8.51 -0.94
C HIS A 36 -2.06 7.09 -1.35
N ILE A 37 -3.36 6.75 -1.31
CA ILE A 37 -3.88 5.46 -1.76
C ILE A 37 -4.56 5.68 -3.11
N ASN A 38 -3.96 5.16 -4.18
CA ASN A 38 -4.52 5.20 -5.52
C ASN A 38 -5.03 3.80 -5.88
N GLU A 39 -6.35 3.63 -5.89
CA GLU A 39 -6.96 2.37 -6.30
C GLU A 39 -6.91 2.25 -7.83
N ILE A 40 -6.39 1.12 -8.32
CA ILE A 40 -6.34 0.79 -9.75
C ILE A 40 -7.49 -0.18 -10.05
N PRO A 41 -8.42 0.17 -10.94
CA PRO A 41 -9.48 -0.75 -11.34
C PRO A 41 -8.91 -2.04 -11.94
N GLU A 42 -9.60 -3.16 -11.71
CA GLU A 42 -9.19 -4.44 -12.28
C GLU A 42 -9.04 -4.35 -13.80
N GLY A 43 -7.87 -4.78 -14.29
CA GLY A 43 -7.55 -4.76 -15.72
C GLY A 43 -6.74 -3.54 -16.18
N ASN A 44 -6.57 -2.55 -15.32
CA ASN A 44 -5.76 -1.37 -15.60
C ASN A 44 -4.30 -1.50 -15.12
N TRP A 45 -3.93 -2.67 -14.58
CA TRP A 45 -2.56 -3.00 -14.23
C TRP A 45 -2.01 -4.05 -15.20
N GLY A 46 -0.86 -3.78 -15.80
CA GLY A 46 -0.18 -4.70 -16.70
C GLY A 46 1.28 -4.90 -16.30
N ALA A 47 1.78 -6.12 -16.45
CA ALA A 47 3.17 -6.49 -16.21
C ALA A 47 3.57 -7.64 -17.13
N GLY A 48 4.79 -7.62 -17.66
CA GLY A 48 5.31 -8.70 -18.51
C GLY A 48 4.57 -8.89 -19.84
N GLY A 49 3.81 -7.90 -20.30
CA GLY A 49 2.98 -8.00 -21.51
C GLY A 49 1.55 -8.49 -21.27
N GLU A 50 1.21 -8.85 -20.02
CA GLU A 50 -0.10 -9.36 -19.65
C GLU A 50 -0.85 -8.38 -18.73
N ILE A 51 -2.18 -8.49 -18.74
CA ILE A 51 -3.03 -7.86 -17.74
C ILE A 51 -2.94 -8.67 -16.46
N VAL A 52 -2.64 -8.01 -15.33
CA VAL A 52 -2.63 -8.66 -14.02
C VAL A 52 -3.89 -8.30 -13.26
N ARG A 53 -4.61 -9.32 -12.81
CA ARG A 53 -5.80 -9.23 -11.97
C ARG A 53 -5.47 -9.63 -10.53
N ILE A 54 -6.34 -9.25 -9.59
CA ILE A 54 -6.23 -9.72 -8.20
C ILE A 54 -6.24 -11.26 -8.13
N GLU A 55 -7.04 -11.91 -8.98
CA GLU A 55 -7.12 -13.38 -9.05
C GLU A 55 -5.78 -14.03 -9.42
N ASP A 56 -5.02 -13.43 -10.34
CA ASP A 56 -3.69 -13.90 -10.72
C ASP A 56 -2.70 -13.80 -9.55
N ILE A 57 -2.78 -12.69 -8.80
CA ILE A 57 -1.95 -12.49 -7.60
C ILE A 57 -2.31 -13.52 -6.52
N VAL A 58 -3.60 -13.80 -6.31
CA VAL A 58 -4.05 -14.82 -5.34
C VAL A 58 -3.55 -16.20 -5.74
N ALA A 59 -3.65 -16.57 -7.02
CA ALA A 59 -3.15 -17.84 -7.53
C ALA A 59 -1.63 -17.99 -7.31
N LEU A 60 -0.87 -16.90 -7.49
CA LEU A 60 0.59 -16.88 -7.27
C LEU A 60 0.98 -17.06 -5.80
N VAL A 61 0.29 -16.42 -4.85
CA VAL A 61 0.70 -16.45 -3.43
C VAL A 61 0.10 -17.60 -2.62
N SER A 62 -0.87 -18.33 -3.19
CA SER A 62 -1.54 -19.47 -2.54
C SER A 62 -0.95 -20.83 -2.92
N SER A 63 0.03 -20.87 -3.83
CA SER A 63 0.79 -22.07 -4.19
C SER A 63 1.92 -22.36 -3.21
#